data_AF-A0A918ACZ5-F1
#
_entry.id   AF-A0A918ACZ5-F1
#
_cell.length_a   1.000
_cell.length_b   1.000
_cell.length_c   1.000
_cell.angle_alpha   90.00
_cell.angle_beta   90.00
_cell.angle_gamma   90.00
#
_symmetry.space_group_name_H-M   'P 1'
#
loop_
_entity.id
_entity.type
_entity.pdbx_description
1 polymer ?
#
loop_
_entity_poly.entity_id
_entity_poly.type
_entity_poly.pdbx_seq_one_letter_code
_entity_poly.pdbx_strand_id
1 'polypeptide(L)' 'MFGERDDAEEVAETLAEWFPGLGVPRVVRETLAGEDDAEDAQWLVVAEGLDEGALAKVDELVARYDGWREQG' A
#
# COMPACT_ATOMS: atom_id res chain seq x y z
N MET A 1 3.04 -1.78 -1.55
CA MET A 1 4.31 -1.22 -1.06
C MET A 1 4.65 -0.04 -1.94
N PHE A 2 5.17 1.03 -1.34
CA PHE A 2 5.44 2.31 -1.98
C PHE A 2 6.77 2.84 -1.48
N GLY A 3 7.49 3.56 -2.34
CA GLY A 3 8.72 4.26 -1.97
C GLY A 3 8.44 5.53 -1.16
N GLU A 4 7.32 6.20 -1.44
CA GLU A 4 6.94 7.46 -0.82
C GLU A 4 5.77 7.27 0.16
N ARG A 5 5.81 8.02 1.26
CA ARG A 5 4.76 7.97 2.29
C ARG A 5 3.44 8.51 1.75
N ASP A 6 3.50 9.67 1.11
CA ASP A 6 2.32 10.35 0.58
C ASP A 6 1.58 9.44 -0.42
N ASP A 7 2.30 8.71 -1.27
CA ASP A 7 1.71 7.71 -2.17
C ASP A 7 0.99 6.59 -1.41
N ALA A 8 1.58 6.08 -0.33
CA ALA A 8 0.94 5.07 0.52
C ALA A 8 -0.33 5.61 1.21
N GLU A 9 -0.30 6.87 1.67
CA GLU A 9 -1.45 7.53 2.30
C GLU A 9 -2.58 7.75 1.29
N GLU A 10 -2.28 8.28 0.10
CA GLU A 10 -3.24 8.50 -0.99
C GLU A 10 -3.90 7.18 -1.45
N VAL A 11 -3.11 6.11 -1.57
CA VAL A 11 -3.65 4.78 -1.90
C VAL A 11 -4.55 4.27 -0.77
N ALA A 12 -4.17 4.44 0.49
CA ALA A 12 -5.01 4.03 1.62
C ALA A 12 -6.36 4.77 1.63
N GLU A 13 -6.36 6.08 1.41
CA GLU A 13 -7.59 6.87 1.31
C GLU A 13 -8.46 6.42 0.12
N THR A 14 -7.85 6.24 -1.05
CA THR A 14 -8.54 5.77 -2.25
C THR A 14 -9.20 4.39 -2.03
N LEU A 15 -8.51 3.47 -1.34
CA LEU A 15 -9.06 2.16 -1.00
C LEU A 15 -10.26 2.26 -0.05
N ALA A 16 -10.23 3.18 0.90
CA ALA A 16 -11.34 3.42 1.82
C ALA A 16 -12.58 3.97 1.08
N GLU A 17 -12.38 4.81 0.08
CA GLU A 17 -13.45 5.34 -0.77
C GLU A 17 -14.06 4.25 -1.67
N TRP A 18 -13.22 3.40 -2.26
CA TRP A 18 -13.68 2.33 -3.15
C TRP A 18 -14.35 1.19 -2.39
N PHE A 19 -13.86 0.90 -1.19
CA PHE A 19 -14.31 -0.21 -0.35
C PHE A 19 -14.68 0.29 1.05
N PRO A 20 -15.88 0.88 1.24
CA PRO A 20 -16.29 1.45 2.52
C PRO A 20 -16.26 0.45 3.69
N GLY A 21 -16.39 -0.85 3.41
CA GLY A 21 -16.32 -1.92 4.42
C GLY A 21 -14.90 -2.22 4.93
N LEU A 22 -13.86 -1.77 4.24
CA LEU A 22 -12.46 -1.93 4.63
C LEU A 22 -12.05 -0.92 5.72
N GLY A 23 -12.72 0.23 5.76
CA GLY A 23 -12.22 1.42 6.46
C GLY A 23 -10.94 1.96 5.82
N VAL A 24 -10.28 2.91 6.49
CA VAL A 24 -8.98 3.43 6.03
C VAL A 24 -7.89 2.40 6.37
N PRO A 25 -7.22 1.80 5.38
CA PRO A 25 -6.13 0.86 5.60
C PRO A 25 -4.98 1.49 6.39
N ARG A 26 -4.26 0.67 7.15
CA ARG A 26 -3.12 1.15 7.92
C ARG A 26 -1.90 1.34 7.02
N VAL A 27 -1.25 2.49 7.16
CA VAL A 27 0.08 2.76 6.58
C VAL A 27 1.17 2.43 7.59
N VAL A 28 2.15 1.61 7.20
CA VAL A 28 3.25 1.13 8.04
C VAL A 28 4.58 1.46 7.37
N ARG A 29 5.51 2.03 8.13
CA ARG A 29 6.90 2.21 7.71
C ARG A 29 7.69 0.95 8.03
N GLU A 30 8.35 0.36 7.04
CA GLU A 30 9.33 -0.69 7.24
C GLU A 30 10.73 -0.18 6.87
N THR A 31 11.70 -0.49 7.74
CA THR A 31 13.11 -0.17 7.51
C THR A 31 13.78 -1.34 6.81
N LEU A 32 14.39 -1.10 5.66
CA LEU A 32 15.15 -2.13 4.94
C LEU A 32 16.45 -2.43 5.70
N ALA A 33 16.76 -3.72 5.88
CA ALA A 33 17.96 -4.16 6.58
C ALA A 33 19.15 -4.21 5.61
N GLY A 34 20.08 -3.26 5.71
CA GLY A 34 21.33 -3.27 4.93
C GLY A 34 22.08 -1.92 4.90
N GLU A 35 22.99 -1.75 5.86
CA GLU A 35 24.17 -0.86 5.92
C GLU A 35 24.07 0.60 5.42
N ASP A 36 23.84 1.49 6.41
CA ASP A 36 24.41 2.85 6.54
C ASP A 36 23.80 4.06 5.82
N ASP A 37 22.57 3.98 5.31
CA ASP A 37 21.71 5.18 5.24
C ASP A 37 20.30 4.83 5.73
N ALA A 38 19.88 5.46 6.82
CA ALA A 38 18.51 5.38 7.36
C ALA A 38 17.46 6.04 6.43
N GLU A 39 17.82 6.25 5.17
CA GLU A 39 17.10 7.00 4.15
C GLU A 39 16.19 6.09 3.31
N ASP A 40 16.49 4.80 3.16
CA ASP A 40 15.62 3.85 2.45
C ASP A 40 14.62 3.19 3.41
N ALA A 41 13.42 3.79 3.48
CA ALA A 41 12.26 3.20 4.11
C ALA A 41 11.21 2.88 3.05
N GLN A 42 10.54 1.74 3.24
CA GLN A 42 9.40 1.36 2.42
C GLN A 42 8.10 1.60 3.19
N TRP A 43 7.03 1.94 2.48
CA TRP A 43 5.72 2.19 3.06
C TRP A 43 4.72 1.13 2.59
N LEU A 44 4.02 0.54 3.55
CA LEU A 44 3.08 -0.55 3.33
C LEU A 44 1.67 -0.11 3.67
N VAL A 45 0.75 -0.40 2.77
CA VAL A 45 -0.69 -0.26 3.00
C VAL A 45 -1.23 -1.65 3.30
N VAL A 46 -1.70 -1.87 4.52
CA VAL A 46 -2.20 -3.17 4.98
C VAL A 46 -3.72 -3.18 4.88
N ALA A 47 -4.23 -3.98 3.95
CA ALA A 47 -5.65 -4.16 3.69
C ALA A 47 -6.00 -5.66 3.72
N GLU A 48 -7.07 -6.02 4.43
CA GLU A 48 -7.54 -7.40 4.59
C GLU A 48 -8.99 -7.54 4.14
N GLY A 49 -9.41 -8.76 3.79
CA GLY A 49 -10.81 -9.05 3.47
C GLY A 49 -11.28 -8.60 2.08
N LEU A 50 -10.35 -8.36 1.16
CA LEU A 50 -10.65 -8.07 -0.25
C LEU A 50 -10.91 -9.36 -1.04
N ASP A 51 -11.94 -9.37 -1.86
CA ASP A 51 -12.23 -10.48 -2.79
C ASP A 51 -11.41 -10.36 -4.10
N GLU A 52 -11.41 -11.42 -4.91
CA GLU A 52 -10.64 -11.48 -6.16
C GLU A 52 -10.96 -10.34 -7.14
N GLY A 53 -12.21 -9.88 -7.19
CA GLY A 53 -12.62 -8.75 -8.04
C GLY A 53 -12.08 -7.42 -7.51
N ALA A 54 -12.00 -7.27 -6.19
CA ALA A 54 -11.36 -6.12 -5.56
C ALA A 54 -9.84 -6.12 -5.76
N LEU A 55 -9.18 -7.29 -5.66
CA LEU A 55 -7.73 -7.42 -5.83
C LEU A 55 -7.25 -6.92 -7.20
N ALA A 56 -7.97 -7.21 -8.28
CA ALA A 56 -7.62 -6.72 -9.61
C ALA A 56 -7.61 -5.18 -9.68
N LYS A 57 -8.59 -4.51 -9.05
CA LYS A 57 -8.63 -3.05 -8.96
C LYS A 57 -7.50 -2.49 -8.09
N VAL A 58 -7.16 -3.20 -7.01
CA VAL A 58 -6.02 -2.83 -6.17
C VAL A 58 -4.72 -2.92 -6.95
N ASP A 59 -4.53 -3.96 -7.74
CA ASP A 59 -3.33 -4.11 -8.58
C ASP A 59 -3.21 -2.97 -9.60
N GLU A 60 -4.30 -2.53 -10.23
CA GLU A 60 -4.31 -1.35 -11.11
C GLU A 60 -3.98 -0.04 -10.36
N LEU A 61 -4.53 0.14 -9.17
CA LEU A 61 -4.27 1.32 -8.34
C LEU A 61 -2.80 1.37 -7.90
N VAL A 62 -2.29 0.26 -7.39
CA VAL A 62 -0.91 0.17 -6.89
C VAL A 62 0.09 0.44 -8.03
N ALA A 63 -0.15 -0.09 -9.22
CA ALA A 63 0.70 0.16 -10.39
C ALA A 63 0.73 1.63 -10.84
N ARG A 64 -0.33 2.40 -10.59
CA ARG A 64 -0.38 3.84 -10.92
C ARG A 64 0.61 4.67 -10.10
N TYR A 65 0.93 4.22 -8.89
CA TYR A 65 1.86 4.87 -7.96
C TYR A 65 3.23 4.18 -7.94
N ASP A 66 3.59 3.46 -9.02
CA ASP A 66 4.83 2.67 -9.14
C ASP A 66 5.04 1.66 -7.99
N GLY A 67 3.96 1.30 -7.28
CA GLY A 67 3.99 0.37 -6.18
C GLY A 67 3.84 -1.07 -6.64
N TRP A 68 3.96 -1.99 -5.69
CA TRP A 68 3.58 -3.39 -5.89
C TRP A 68 2.83 -3.97 -4.70
N ARG A 69 1.95 -4.94 -4.98
CA ARG A 69 1.23 -5.69 -3.94
C ARG A 69 1.99 -6.98 -3.65
N GLU A 70 2.20 -7.28 -2.38
CA GLU A 70 2.70 -8.58 -1.95
C GLU A 70 1.63 -9.65 -2.21
N GLN A 71 2.01 -10.76 -2.83
CA GLN A 71 1.13 -11.90 -3.03
C GLN A 71 1.24 -12.82 -1.81
N GLY A 72 0.28 -12.74 -0.90
CA GLY A 72 0.16 -13.56 0.30
C GLY A 72 -1.05 -14.49 0.27
#